data_AF-A0A270BCI3-F1
#
_entry.id   AF-A0A270BCI3-F1
#
_cell.length_a   1.000
_cell.length_b   1.000
_cell.length_c   1.000
_cell.angle_alpha   90.00
_cell.angle_beta   90.00
_cell.angle_gamma   90.00
#
_symmetry.space_group_name_H-M   'P 1'
#
loop_
_entity.id
_entity.type
_entity.pdbx_description
1 polymer ?
#
loop_
_entity_poly.entity_id
_entity_poly.type
_entity_poly.pdbx_seq_one_letter_code
_entity_poly.pdbx_strand_id
1 'polypeptide(L)'
;MTAHALLGRRVRAVIVRFARNIRAAVIIEMAFVIPFLVLVGFGGLEIANLTLTTTRISQLGLNTADNASRIATGSNLAQPQVREADINDVFAGVEKQAGNLDFQQHGRIILSSLERNSDGGQWIHWQRCFGELNADSSYGEEGDGQDGTDFPGMGARGREVTAAAGTAVMFVEIVYEYQPLLYGKWLGAKTIRSTAAFNIREARDLAQVYNPSPAATAATCS
;
A
#
# COMPACT_ATOMS: atom_id res chain seq x y z
N MET A 1 -1.50 5.93 85.69
CA MET A 1 -0.94 6.50 84.44
C MET A 1 -2.04 7.30 83.76
N THR A 2 -1.81 8.59 83.53
CA THR A 2 -2.83 9.60 83.21
C THR A 2 -3.34 9.50 81.77
N ALA A 3 -4.65 9.72 81.55
CA ALA A 3 -5.34 9.59 80.26
C ALA A 3 -4.71 10.43 79.12
N HIS A 4 -4.01 11.52 79.45
CA HIS A 4 -3.28 12.36 78.49
C HIS A 4 -2.10 11.64 77.81
N ALA A 5 -1.41 10.73 78.51
CA ALA A 5 -0.28 9.98 77.93
C ALA A 5 -0.73 8.93 76.90
N LEU A 6 -1.94 8.36 77.07
CA LEU A 6 -2.56 7.43 76.12
C LEU A 6 -3.06 8.15 74.86
N LEU A 7 -3.57 9.38 75.02
CA LEU A 7 -4.01 10.22 73.90
C LEU A 7 -2.83 10.62 73.00
N GLY A 8 -1.71 11.06 73.60
CA GLY A 8 -0.48 11.40 72.87
C GLY A 8 0.14 10.21 72.11
N ARG A 9 0.09 9.00 72.68
CA ARG A 9 0.54 7.77 71.99
C ARG A 9 -0.36 7.41 70.80
N ARG A 10 -1.68 7.56 70.93
CA ARG A 10 -2.64 7.28 69.83
C ARG A 10 -2.47 8.27 68.68
N VAL A 11 -2.34 9.56 68.98
CA VAL A 11 -2.11 10.60 67.96
C VAL A 11 -0.78 10.35 67.21
N ARG A 12 0.30 10.05 67.93
CA ARG A 12 1.59 9.71 67.30
C ARG A 12 1.50 8.46 66.43
N ALA A 13 0.78 7.43 66.86
CA ALA A 13 0.57 6.22 66.07
C ALA A 13 -0.22 6.50 64.77
N VAL A 14 -1.22 7.37 64.81
CA VAL A 14 -1.99 7.79 63.62
C VAL A 14 -1.13 8.60 62.66
N ILE A 15 -0.33 9.55 63.17
CA ILE A 15 0.59 10.35 62.33
C ILE A 15 1.65 9.46 61.66
N VAL A 16 2.25 8.52 62.41
CA VAL A 16 3.21 7.57 61.84
C VAL A 16 2.55 6.64 60.82
N ARG A 17 1.31 6.22 61.06
CA ARG A 17 0.53 5.39 60.11
C ARG A 17 0.18 6.16 58.84
N PHE A 18 -0.15 7.45 58.95
CA PHE A 18 -0.43 8.32 57.81
C PHE A 18 0.86 8.62 57.03
N ALA A 19 1.96 8.94 57.70
CA ALA A 19 3.27 9.16 57.09
C ALA A 19 3.84 7.90 56.42
N ARG A 20 3.45 6.69 56.87
CA ARG A 20 3.77 5.41 56.23
C ARG A 20 2.77 4.99 55.14
N ASN A 21 1.72 5.78 54.89
CA ASN A 21 0.70 5.44 53.90
C ASN A 21 1.13 5.84 52.48
N ILE A 22 1.74 4.90 51.77
CA ILE A 22 2.22 5.07 50.40
C ILE A 22 1.11 5.04 49.34
N ARG A 23 -0.13 4.70 49.69
CA ARG A 23 -1.20 4.48 48.71
C ARG A 23 -1.55 5.76 47.93
N ALA A 24 -1.49 6.92 48.58
CA ALA A 24 -1.75 8.20 47.92
C ALA A 24 -0.63 8.56 46.91
N ALA A 25 0.62 8.25 47.24
CA ALA A 25 1.76 8.44 46.33
C ALA A 25 1.63 7.52 45.10
N VAL A 26 1.28 6.24 45.31
CA VAL A 26 1.06 5.28 44.21
C VAL A 26 -0.05 5.75 43.25
N ILE A 27 -1.15 6.32 43.77
CA ILE A 27 -2.23 6.86 42.93
C ILE A 27 -1.71 8.02 42.05
N ILE A 28 -0.91 8.92 42.62
CA ILE A 28 -0.34 10.08 41.89
C ILE A 28 0.68 9.62 40.86
N GLU A 29 1.60 8.72 41.23
CA GLU A 29 2.58 8.13 40.32
C GLU A 29 1.90 7.44 39.14
N MET A 30 0.87 6.63 39.43
CA MET A 30 0.11 5.95 38.39
C MET A 30 -0.68 6.93 37.51
N ALA A 31 -1.20 8.02 38.08
CA ALA A 31 -1.89 9.06 37.32
C ALA A 31 -0.98 9.75 36.28
N PHE A 32 0.33 9.84 36.54
CA PHE A 32 1.29 10.37 35.57
C PHE A 32 1.85 9.29 34.62
N VAL A 33 2.02 8.06 35.09
CA VAL A 33 2.60 6.96 34.29
C VAL A 33 1.60 6.39 33.29
N ILE A 34 0.32 6.21 33.65
CA ILE A 34 -0.69 5.63 32.75
C ILE A 34 -0.82 6.42 31.45
N PRO A 35 -1.01 7.76 31.45
CA PRO A 35 -1.15 8.52 30.22
C PRO A 35 0.07 8.37 29.30
N PHE A 36 1.26 8.33 29.87
CA PHE A 36 2.50 8.09 29.11
C PHE A 36 2.53 6.68 28.51
N LEU A 37 2.21 5.64 29.29
CA LEU A 37 2.15 4.27 28.80
C LEU A 37 1.09 4.08 27.72
N VAL A 38 -0.07 4.72 27.85
CA VAL A 38 -1.13 4.72 26.85
C VAL A 38 -0.63 5.36 25.56
N LEU A 39 0.03 6.53 25.65
CA LEU A 39 0.61 7.20 24.49
C LEU A 39 1.63 6.29 23.78
N VAL A 40 2.57 5.70 24.50
CA VAL A 40 3.58 4.80 23.90
C VAL A 40 2.94 3.55 23.31
N GLY A 41 1.97 2.94 24.01
CA GLY A 41 1.28 1.73 23.56
C GLY A 41 0.48 1.96 22.27
N PHE A 42 -0.30 3.03 22.24
CA PHE A 42 -1.06 3.43 21.05
C PHE A 42 -0.17 3.85 19.90
N GLY A 43 0.93 4.54 20.17
CA GLY A 43 1.90 4.88 19.14
C GLY A 43 2.59 3.69 18.53
N GLY A 44 2.99 2.73 19.37
CA GLY A 44 3.55 1.47 18.90
C GLY A 44 2.57 0.71 18.01
N LEU A 45 1.29 0.63 18.42
CA LEU A 45 0.25 -0.04 17.64
C LEU A 45 0.02 0.62 16.28
N GLU A 46 -0.04 1.95 16.25
CA GLU A 46 -0.27 2.72 15.02
C GLU A 46 0.93 2.60 14.05
N ILE A 47 2.16 2.69 14.56
CA ILE A 47 3.37 2.49 13.75
C ILE A 47 3.44 1.04 13.21
N ALA A 48 3.10 0.06 14.04
CA ALA A 48 3.04 -1.33 13.62
C ALA A 48 2.00 -1.53 12.50
N ASN A 49 0.80 -0.94 12.65
CA ASN A 49 -0.23 -0.99 11.62
C ASN A 49 0.23 -0.31 10.32
N LEU A 50 0.85 0.87 10.39
CA LEU A 50 1.38 1.56 9.22
C LEU A 50 2.42 0.70 8.47
N THR A 51 3.31 0.05 9.22
CA THR A 51 4.35 -0.82 8.66
C THR A 51 3.76 -2.08 8.00
N LEU A 52 2.78 -2.72 8.66
CA LEU A 52 2.06 -3.87 8.12
C LEU A 52 1.29 -3.51 6.85
N THR A 53 0.57 -2.39 6.86
CA THR A 53 -0.16 -1.91 5.69
C THR A 53 0.78 -1.59 4.54
N THR A 54 1.91 -0.92 4.80
CA THR A 54 2.94 -0.65 3.79
C THR A 54 3.44 -1.95 3.15
N THR A 55 3.73 -2.97 3.98
CA THR A 55 4.19 -4.28 3.49
C THR A 55 3.13 -4.97 2.64
N ARG A 56 1.87 -4.95 3.06
CA ARG A 56 0.74 -5.53 2.31
C ARG A 56 0.53 -4.83 0.97
N ILE A 57 0.63 -3.51 0.93
CA ILE A 57 0.53 -2.73 -0.32
C ILE A 57 1.68 -3.08 -1.26
N SER A 58 2.92 -3.23 -0.76
CA SER A 58 4.03 -3.69 -1.60
C SER A 58 3.84 -5.11 -2.13
N GLN A 59 3.33 -6.03 -1.31
CA GLN A 59 3.00 -7.39 -1.74
C GLN A 59 1.89 -7.40 -2.79
N LEU A 60 0.87 -6.56 -2.63
CA LEU A 60 -0.20 -6.39 -3.59
C LEU A 60 0.37 -5.99 -4.96
N GLY A 61 1.25 -4.99 -5.00
CA GLY A 61 1.90 -4.55 -6.24
C GLY A 61 2.76 -5.63 -6.89
N LEU A 62 3.56 -6.37 -6.09
CA LEU A 62 4.36 -7.49 -6.58
C LEU A 62 3.48 -8.59 -7.18
N ASN A 63 2.38 -8.96 -6.50
CA ASN A 63 1.47 -9.99 -6.97
C ASN A 63 0.71 -9.55 -8.22
N THR A 64 0.27 -8.28 -8.30
CA THR A 64 -0.35 -7.73 -9.51
C THR A 64 0.60 -7.79 -10.70
N ALA A 65 1.85 -7.32 -10.52
CA ALA A 65 2.84 -7.33 -11.59
C ALA A 65 3.19 -8.77 -12.03
N ASP A 66 3.35 -9.71 -11.09
CA ASP A 66 3.58 -11.12 -11.42
C ASP A 66 2.39 -11.75 -12.17
N ASN A 67 1.17 -11.53 -11.69
CA ASN A 67 -0.04 -12.06 -12.34
C ASN A 67 -0.22 -11.45 -13.74
N ALA A 68 -0.01 -10.14 -13.90
CA ALA A 68 -0.07 -9.46 -15.19
C ALA A 68 1.01 -9.97 -16.17
N SER A 69 2.20 -10.32 -15.66
CA SER A 69 3.30 -10.87 -16.47
C SER A 69 3.00 -12.26 -17.05
N ARG A 70 2.00 -12.95 -16.50
CA ARG A 70 1.53 -14.28 -16.87
C ARG A 70 0.25 -14.26 -17.69
N ILE A 71 -0.40 -13.11 -17.86
CA ILE A 71 -1.58 -13.02 -18.73
C ILE A 71 -1.14 -13.33 -20.16
N ALA A 72 -1.62 -14.46 -20.66
CA ALA A 72 -1.39 -14.95 -22.00
C ALA A 72 -2.52 -15.94 -22.31
N THR A 73 -3.53 -15.52 -23.08
CA THR A 73 -4.61 -16.41 -23.51
C THR A 73 -4.51 -16.66 -25.01
N GLY A 74 -4.42 -17.92 -25.43
CA GLY A 74 -4.35 -18.26 -26.85
C GLY A 74 -4.19 -19.75 -27.11
N SER A 75 -4.04 -20.10 -28.38
CA SER A 75 -3.75 -21.47 -28.83
C SER A 75 -2.30 -21.56 -29.30
N ASN A 76 -1.74 -22.78 -29.39
CA ASN A 76 -0.38 -23.03 -29.88
C ASN A 76 -0.12 -22.58 -31.34
N LEU A 77 -1.14 -22.06 -32.05
CA LEU A 77 -1.09 -21.67 -33.45
C LEU A 77 -0.82 -20.18 -33.66
N ALA A 78 -0.92 -19.35 -32.61
CA ALA A 78 -0.67 -17.91 -32.65
C ALA A 78 -0.01 -17.45 -31.34
N GLN A 79 0.60 -16.25 -31.34
CA GLN A 79 1.08 -15.68 -30.09
C GLN A 79 -0.11 -15.46 -29.14
N PRO A 80 -0.01 -15.84 -27.85
CA PRO A 80 -1.04 -15.56 -26.87
C PRO A 80 -1.41 -14.08 -26.83
N GLN A 81 -2.67 -13.77 -26.56
CA GLN A 81 -3.19 -12.40 -26.53
C GLN A 81 -3.42 -11.95 -25.08
N VAL A 82 -3.29 -10.64 -24.86
CA VAL A 82 -3.75 -9.98 -23.63
C VAL A 82 -5.17 -9.50 -23.86
N ARG A 83 -6.11 -9.88 -22.98
CA ARG A 83 -7.51 -9.46 -23.09
C ARG A 83 -7.94 -8.56 -21.93
N GLU A 84 -8.93 -7.70 -22.16
CA GLU A 84 -9.53 -6.88 -21.10
C GLU A 84 -10.09 -7.75 -19.96
N ALA A 85 -10.68 -8.90 -20.28
CA ALA A 85 -11.17 -9.84 -19.27
C ALA A 85 -10.03 -10.36 -18.37
N ASP A 86 -8.88 -10.68 -18.95
CA ASP A 86 -7.74 -11.21 -18.19
C ASP A 86 -7.09 -10.12 -17.30
N ILE A 87 -7.08 -8.87 -17.76
CA ILE A 87 -6.63 -7.73 -16.95
C ILE A 87 -7.61 -7.48 -15.79
N ASN A 88 -8.91 -7.53 -16.05
CA ASN A 88 -9.93 -7.39 -15.02
C ASN A 88 -9.86 -8.52 -13.98
N ASP A 89 -9.52 -9.75 -14.39
CA ASP A 89 -9.27 -10.86 -13.46
C ASP A 89 -8.07 -10.59 -12.55
N VAL A 90 -7.02 -9.92 -13.05
CA VAL A 90 -5.90 -9.47 -12.20
C VAL A 90 -6.38 -8.44 -11.17
N PHE A 91 -7.20 -7.48 -11.54
CA PHE A 91 -7.76 -6.51 -10.57
C PHE A 91 -8.78 -7.11 -9.61
N ALA A 92 -9.60 -8.07 -10.05
CA ALA A 92 -10.44 -8.85 -9.15
C ALA A 92 -9.57 -9.59 -8.12
N GLY A 93 -8.41 -10.12 -8.53
CA GLY A 93 -7.41 -10.68 -7.64
C GLY A 93 -6.85 -9.66 -6.63
N VAL A 94 -6.67 -8.40 -7.03
CA VAL A 94 -6.26 -7.30 -6.15
C VAL A 94 -7.31 -7.04 -5.07
N GLU A 95 -8.59 -6.90 -5.47
CA GLU A 95 -9.70 -6.68 -4.54
C GLU A 95 -9.77 -7.81 -3.49
N LYS A 96 -9.61 -9.06 -3.91
CA LYS A 96 -9.60 -10.21 -2.99
C LYS A 96 -8.38 -10.22 -2.07
N GLN A 97 -7.19 -9.89 -2.57
CA GLN A 97 -5.96 -9.88 -1.79
C GLN A 97 -5.88 -8.71 -0.80
N ALA A 98 -6.47 -7.57 -1.14
CA ALA A 98 -6.51 -6.40 -0.28
C ALA A 98 -7.26 -6.67 1.04
N GLY A 99 -8.22 -7.60 1.04
CA GLY A 99 -8.99 -7.97 2.23
C GLY A 99 -9.66 -6.75 2.87
N ASN A 100 -9.38 -6.51 4.15
CA ASN A 100 -10.01 -5.42 4.91
C ASN A 100 -9.31 -4.06 4.77
N LEU A 101 -8.48 -3.87 3.75
CA LEU A 101 -7.86 -2.56 3.46
C LEU A 101 -8.85 -1.56 2.85
N ASP A 102 -10.03 -2.01 2.40
CA ASP A 102 -10.98 -1.18 1.65
C ASP A 102 -10.28 -0.46 0.48
N PHE A 103 -9.45 -1.23 -0.24
CA PHE A 103 -8.54 -0.69 -1.24
C PHE A 103 -9.27 0.00 -2.38
N GLN A 104 -10.47 -0.46 -2.74
CA GLN A 104 -11.24 0.18 -3.80
C GLN A 104 -11.54 1.65 -3.45
N GLN A 105 -11.91 1.97 -2.21
CA GLN A 105 -12.28 3.34 -1.82
C GLN A 105 -11.05 4.21 -1.49
N HIS A 106 -9.96 3.61 -1.02
CA HIS A 106 -8.82 4.35 -0.48
C HIS A 106 -7.53 4.18 -1.28
N GLY A 107 -7.56 3.41 -2.35
CA GLY A 107 -6.41 3.07 -3.17
C GLY A 107 -6.65 3.30 -4.65
N ARG A 108 -5.54 3.40 -5.39
CA ARG A 108 -5.45 3.38 -6.84
C ARG A 108 -4.29 2.46 -7.19
N ILE A 109 -4.55 1.48 -8.05
CA ILE A 109 -3.52 0.71 -8.72
C ILE A 109 -3.55 1.05 -10.20
N ILE A 110 -2.36 1.28 -10.76
CA ILE A 110 -2.14 1.60 -12.17
C ILE A 110 -1.23 0.52 -12.71
N LEU A 111 -1.73 -0.29 -13.63
CA LEU A 111 -0.98 -1.31 -14.35
C LEU A 111 -0.66 -0.79 -15.74
N SER A 112 0.62 -0.70 -16.07
CA SER A 112 1.15 -0.23 -17.35
C SER A 112 1.89 -1.34 -18.08
N SER A 113 1.72 -1.41 -19.40
CA SER A 113 2.61 -2.17 -20.28
C SER A 113 3.71 -1.26 -20.82
N LEU A 114 4.90 -1.39 -20.24
CA LEU A 114 6.09 -0.72 -20.72
C LEU A 114 6.74 -1.58 -21.81
N GLU A 115 6.90 -1.01 -22.99
CA GLU A 115 7.38 -1.70 -24.18
C GLU A 115 8.44 -0.86 -24.91
N ARG A 116 9.02 -1.42 -25.97
CA ARG A 116 9.92 -0.70 -26.87
C ARG A 116 9.17 -0.33 -28.15
N ASN A 117 9.19 0.95 -28.53
CA ASN A 117 8.55 1.43 -29.75
C ASN A 117 9.38 1.09 -31.01
N SER A 118 8.87 1.44 -32.20
CA SER A 118 9.54 1.15 -33.48
C SER A 118 10.85 1.92 -33.69
N ASP A 119 10.99 3.09 -33.08
CA ASP A 119 12.19 3.94 -33.16
C ASP A 119 13.29 3.50 -32.19
N GLY A 120 12.99 2.49 -31.38
CA GLY A 120 13.90 1.91 -30.40
C GLY A 120 13.89 2.62 -29.05
N GLY A 121 12.99 3.57 -28.82
CA GLY A 121 12.68 4.19 -27.53
C GLY A 121 11.73 3.35 -26.68
N GLN A 122 11.47 3.80 -25.46
CA GLN A 122 10.52 3.17 -24.54
C GLN A 122 9.16 3.83 -24.67
N TRP A 123 8.08 3.12 -24.34
CA TRP A 123 6.75 3.72 -24.31
C TRP A 123 5.78 2.96 -23.40
N ILE A 124 4.74 3.66 -22.96
CA ILE A 124 3.61 3.08 -22.23
C ILE A 124 2.55 2.69 -23.26
N HIS A 125 2.53 1.43 -23.67
CA HIS A 125 1.64 0.98 -24.74
C HIS A 125 0.17 0.99 -24.29
N TRP A 126 -0.12 0.51 -23.08
CA TRP A 126 -1.47 0.59 -22.51
C TRP A 126 -1.42 0.73 -20.99
N GLN A 127 -2.46 1.32 -20.42
CA GLN A 127 -2.64 1.42 -18.97
C GLN A 127 -4.05 1.03 -18.55
N ARG A 128 -4.16 0.30 -17.44
CA ARG A 128 -5.44 0.01 -16.80
C ARG A 128 -5.36 0.30 -15.30
N CYS A 129 -6.47 0.76 -14.74
CA CYS A 129 -6.55 1.25 -13.37
C CYS A 129 -7.67 0.58 -12.58
N PHE A 130 -7.43 0.40 -11.28
CA PHE A 130 -8.47 -0.04 -10.34
C PHE A 130 -8.39 0.77 -9.04
N GLY A 131 -9.55 1.04 -8.44
CA GLY A 131 -9.69 1.88 -7.26
C GLY A 131 -10.13 3.31 -7.58
N GLU A 132 -10.81 3.91 -6.60
CA GLU A 132 -11.54 5.18 -6.67
C GLU A 132 -10.69 6.37 -6.23
N LEU A 133 -9.50 6.13 -5.65
CA LEU A 133 -8.59 7.20 -5.29
C LEU A 133 -8.14 7.93 -6.56
N ASN A 134 -8.37 9.23 -6.62
CA ASN A 134 -7.93 10.06 -7.73
C ASN A 134 -6.42 10.27 -7.66
N ALA A 135 -5.66 9.45 -8.38
CA ALA A 135 -4.22 9.55 -8.50
C ALA A 135 -3.79 9.14 -9.92
N ASP A 136 -3.03 10.03 -10.55
CA ASP A 136 -2.44 9.81 -11.87
C ASP A 136 -1.13 9.03 -11.77
N SER A 137 -0.72 8.44 -12.89
CA SER A 137 0.60 7.80 -13.01
C SER A 137 1.70 8.83 -12.79
N SER A 138 2.74 8.45 -12.07
CA SER A 138 3.90 9.31 -11.85
C SER A 138 4.84 9.35 -13.06
N TYR A 139 4.62 8.47 -14.04
CA TYR A 139 5.53 8.23 -15.16
C TYR A 139 4.97 8.61 -16.51
N GLY A 140 3.65 8.72 -16.66
CA GLY A 140 3.02 9.11 -17.92
C GLY A 140 1.69 8.41 -18.15
N GLU A 141 0.99 8.83 -19.18
CA GLU A 141 -0.29 8.27 -19.62
C GLU A 141 -0.08 7.18 -20.70
N GLU A 142 -1.16 6.45 -21.01
CA GLU A 142 -1.19 5.54 -22.16
C GLU A 142 -0.82 6.29 -23.45
N GLY A 143 0.17 5.77 -24.18
CA GLY A 143 0.70 6.36 -25.41
C GLY A 143 1.97 7.20 -25.21
N ASP A 144 2.36 7.53 -23.97
CA ASP A 144 3.58 8.30 -23.74
C ASP A 144 4.83 7.55 -24.23
N GLY A 145 5.63 8.24 -25.06
CA GLY A 145 6.81 7.67 -25.70
C GLY A 145 6.54 6.87 -26.98
N GLN A 146 5.31 6.88 -27.52
CA GLN A 146 4.94 6.11 -28.73
C GLN A 146 5.93 6.26 -29.89
N ASP A 147 6.49 7.46 -30.07
CA ASP A 147 7.50 7.77 -31.07
C ASP A 147 8.79 8.32 -30.43
N GLY A 148 9.91 8.20 -31.15
CA GLY A 148 11.20 8.74 -30.71
C GLY A 148 11.85 7.97 -29.55
N THR A 149 12.77 8.63 -28.84
CA THR A 149 13.58 8.01 -27.77
C THR A 149 13.62 8.83 -26.47
N ASP A 150 12.76 9.83 -26.34
CA ASP A 150 12.81 10.79 -25.24
C ASP A 150 12.19 10.25 -23.94
N PHE A 151 11.31 9.25 -24.03
CA PHE A 151 10.77 8.56 -22.86
C PHE A 151 11.82 7.59 -22.30
N PRO A 152 12.33 7.81 -21.07
CA PRO A 152 13.48 7.07 -20.53
C PRO A 152 13.09 5.69 -19.97
N GLY A 153 11.79 5.41 -19.81
CA GLY A 153 11.26 4.25 -19.08
C GLY A 153 10.57 4.66 -17.78
N MET A 154 10.25 3.68 -16.93
CA MET A 154 9.46 3.88 -15.71
C MET A 154 10.26 3.55 -14.46
N GLY A 155 10.09 4.30 -13.37
CA GLY A 155 10.78 4.09 -12.10
C GLY A 155 11.58 5.29 -11.63
N ALA A 156 12.33 5.12 -10.54
CA ALA A 156 13.10 6.21 -9.97
C ALA A 156 14.11 6.77 -10.97
N ARG A 157 14.23 8.10 -11.04
CA ARG A 157 15.15 8.79 -11.95
C ARG A 157 16.58 8.23 -11.86
N GLY A 158 17.15 7.85 -13.00
CA GLY A 158 18.47 7.22 -13.13
C GLY A 158 18.51 5.72 -12.81
N ARG A 159 17.36 5.11 -12.54
CA ARG A 159 17.15 3.66 -12.28
C ARG A 159 15.85 3.19 -12.93
N GLU A 160 15.56 3.74 -14.10
CA GLU A 160 14.41 3.41 -14.90
C GLU A 160 14.46 1.94 -15.33
N VAL A 161 13.32 1.28 -15.24
CA VAL A 161 13.09 -0.02 -15.88
C VAL A 161 12.81 0.26 -17.35
N THR A 162 13.38 -0.58 -18.22
CA THR A 162 13.21 -0.53 -19.67
C THR A 162 12.90 -1.92 -20.19
N ALA A 163 12.01 -2.02 -21.17
CA ALA A 163 11.72 -3.25 -21.89
C ALA A 163 12.70 -3.50 -23.04
N ALA A 164 13.06 -4.77 -23.23
CA ALA A 164 13.80 -5.21 -24.41
C ALA A 164 12.85 -5.28 -25.63
N ALA A 165 13.43 -5.27 -26.83
CA ALA A 165 12.66 -5.41 -28.07
C ALA A 165 11.91 -6.74 -28.11
N GLY A 166 10.61 -6.70 -28.49
CA GLY A 166 9.76 -7.90 -28.57
C GLY A 166 9.32 -8.45 -27.21
N THR A 167 9.51 -7.69 -26.12
CA THR A 167 9.04 -8.04 -24.78
C THR A 167 8.33 -6.85 -24.14
N ALA A 168 7.60 -7.10 -23.06
CA ALA A 168 6.98 -6.07 -22.24
C ALA A 168 7.37 -6.22 -20.76
N VAL A 169 7.38 -5.10 -20.05
CA VAL A 169 7.46 -5.03 -18.59
C VAL A 169 6.10 -4.62 -18.06
N MET A 170 5.52 -5.45 -17.21
CA MET A 170 4.33 -5.09 -16.43
C MET A 170 4.76 -4.22 -15.27
N PHE A 171 4.52 -2.92 -15.38
CA PHE A 171 4.87 -1.94 -14.38
C PHE A 171 3.63 -1.54 -13.60
N VAL A 172 3.67 -1.68 -12.28
CA VAL A 172 2.57 -1.40 -11.37
C VAL A 172 2.95 -0.25 -10.46
N GLU A 173 2.06 0.75 -10.39
CA GLU A 173 2.06 1.78 -9.35
C GLU A 173 0.86 1.56 -8.43
N ILE A 174 1.08 1.65 -7.13
CA ILE A 174 0.00 1.69 -6.14
C ILE A 174 0.14 2.96 -5.33
N VAL A 175 -0.97 3.68 -5.20
CA VAL A 175 -1.16 4.79 -4.27
C VAL A 175 -2.27 4.39 -3.31
N TYR A 176 -2.02 4.49 -2.02
CA TYR A 176 -3.01 4.14 -0.99
C TYR A 176 -3.02 5.16 0.14
N GLU A 177 -4.20 5.67 0.46
CA GLU A 177 -4.42 6.52 1.63
C GLU A 177 -4.56 5.66 2.88
N TYR A 178 -3.54 5.75 3.75
CA TYR A 178 -3.50 4.97 4.97
C TYR A 178 -4.66 5.31 5.90
N GLN A 179 -5.32 4.25 6.39
CA GLN A 179 -6.41 4.32 7.36
C GLN A 179 -5.88 3.99 8.77
N PRO A 180 -5.84 5.00 9.68
CA PRO A 180 -5.43 4.80 11.08
C PRO A 180 -6.34 3.86 11.84
N LEU A 181 -5.80 3.12 12.81
CA LEU A 181 -6.63 2.33 13.73
C LEU A 181 -7.20 3.19 14.86
N LEU A 182 -6.43 4.18 15.29
CA LEU A 182 -6.75 4.98 16.46
C LEU A 182 -7.34 6.34 16.08
N TYR A 183 -8.29 6.79 16.89
CA TYR A 183 -8.96 8.07 16.72
C TYR A 183 -7.96 9.24 16.73
N GLY A 184 -8.19 10.22 15.85
CA GLY A 184 -7.46 11.49 15.83
C GLY A 184 -6.33 11.61 14.81
N LYS A 185 -6.08 10.59 13.97
CA LYS A 185 -5.05 10.59 12.92
C LYS A 185 -3.74 11.22 13.39
N TRP A 186 -3.21 10.82 14.55
CA TRP A 186 -2.07 11.54 15.15
C TRP A 186 -0.89 11.63 14.19
N LEU A 187 -0.69 10.61 13.34
CA LEU A 187 0.40 10.53 12.37
C LEU A 187 0.20 11.48 11.17
N GLY A 188 -0.92 12.20 11.14
CA GLY A 188 -1.42 12.95 10.00
C GLY A 188 -1.95 12.03 8.90
N ALA A 189 -2.36 12.65 7.80
CA ALA A 189 -2.59 11.91 6.57
C ALA A 189 -1.27 11.29 6.09
N LYS A 190 -1.30 10.00 5.77
CA LYS A 190 -0.17 9.27 5.19
C LYS A 190 -0.62 8.63 3.89
N THR A 191 0.16 8.86 2.83
CA THR A 191 0.00 8.19 1.55
C THR A 191 1.12 7.19 1.40
N ILE A 192 0.76 5.94 1.13
CA ILE A 192 1.69 4.86 0.83
C ILE A 192 1.78 4.77 -0.69
N ARG A 193 3.01 4.80 -1.22
CA ARG A 193 3.29 4.58 -2.63
C ARG A 193 4.19 3.36 -2.77
N SER A 194 3.84 2.47 -3.70
CA SER A 194 4.65 1.29 -4.02
C SER A 194 4.70 1.10 -5.52
N THR A 195 5.85 0.67 -6.01
CA THR A 195 6.04 0.30 -7.41
C THR A 195 6.57 -1.12 -7.52
N ALA A 196 6.12 -1.86 -8.52
CA ALA A 196 6.62 -3.20 -8.83
C ALA A 196 6.73 -3.37 -10.35
N ALA A 197 7.69 -4.17 -10.80
CA ALA A 197 7.89 -4.42 -12.22
C ALA A 197 8.30 -5.87 -12.46
N PHE A 198 7.66 -6.53 -13.43
CA PHE A 198 8.03 -7.86 -13.89
C PHE A 198 8.05 -7.91 -15.41
N ASN A 199 9.10 -8.49 -15.99
CA ASN A 199 9.08 -8.86 -17.40
C ASN A 199 7.99 -9.92 -17.65
N ILE A 200 7.33 -9.84 -18.80
CA ILE A 200 6.46 -10.93 -19.26
C ILE A 200 7.23 -12.25 -19.26
N ARG A 201 6.55 -13.32 -18.87
CA ARG A 201 7.19 -14.65 -18.76
C ARG A 201 7.21 -15.41 -20.07
N GLU A 202 6.16 -15.25 -20.86
CA GLU A 202 5.99 -15.89 -22.15
C GLU A 202 5.82 -14.81 -23.23
N ALA A 203 6.35 -15.08 -24.42
CA ALA A 203 6.13 -14.22 -25.58
C ALA A 203 4.63 -14.20 -25.88
N ARG A 204 4.11 -13.00 -26.13
CA ARG A 204 2.70 -12.75 -26.40
C ARG A 204 2.58 -11.63 -27.42
N ASP A 205 1.41 -11.54 -28.05
CA ASP A 205 1.11 -10.49 -28.98
C ASP A 205 1.12 -9.13 -28.27
N LEU A 206 1.95 -8.21 -28.79
CA LEU A 206 2.14 -6.86 -28.31
C LEU A 206 1.53 -5.82 -29.26
N ALA A 207 0.63 -6.22 -30.17
CA ALA A 207 0.01 -5.29 -31.11
C ALA A 207 -1.09 -4.43 -30.47
N GLN A 208 -1.86 -4.99 -29.54
CA GLN A 208 -2.98 -4.31 -28.86
C GLN A 208 -3.49 -5.14 -27.67
N VAL A 209 -4.32 -4.51 -26.83
CA VAL A 209 -5.19 -5.24 -25.89
C VAL A 209 -6.46 -5.67 -26.63
N TYR A 210 -6.80 -6.95 -26.52
CA TYR A 210 -7.93 -7.55 -27.21
C TYR A 210 -9.20 -7.56 -26.32
N ASN A 211 -10.38 -7.49 -26.93
CA ASN A 211 -11.65 -7.65 -26.20
C ASN A 211 -12.61 -8.65 -26.90
N PRO A 212 -12.18 -9.91 -27.13
CA PRO A 212 -13.03 -10.93 -27.72
C PRO A 212 -13.98 -11.49 -26.65
N SER A 213 -14.94 -12.32 -27.06
CA SER A 213 -15.86 -12.97 -26.11
C SER A 213 -15.11 -13.88 -25.11
N PRO A 214 -15.41 -13.85 -23.80
CA PRO A 214 -16.33 -12.91 -23.15
C PRO A 214 -15.72 -11.51 -23.07
N ALA A 215 -16.46 -10.53 -23.57
CA ALA A 215 -16.01 -9.13 -23.54
C ALA A 215 -16.07 -8.58 -22.12
N ALA A 216 -15.15 -7.69 -21.79
CA ALA A 216 -15.11 -6.98 -20.53
C ALA A 216 -14.94 -5.48 -20.74
N THR A 217 -15.46 -4.67 -19.82
CA THR A 217 -15.23 -3.22 -19.84
C THR A 217 -13.77 -2.93 -19.54
N ALA A 218 -13.12 -2.14 -20.38
CA ALA A 218 -11.75 -1.70 -20.14
C ALA A 218 -11.69 -0.86 -18.86
N ALA A 219 -10.79 -1.22 -17.94
CA ALA A 219 -10.58 -0.50 -16.70
C ALA A 219 -9.69 0.73 -16.95
N THR A 220 -10.22 1.75 -17.61
CA THR A 220 -9.45 2.93 -18.04
C THR A 220 -9.00 3.79 -16.86
N CYS A 221 -7.84 4.42 -17.01
CA CYS A 221 -7.27 5.36 -16.05
C CYS A 221 -7.83 6.78 -16.28
N SER A 222 -9.13 6.96 -16.04
CA SER A 222 -9.76 8.29 -15.96
C SER A 222 -10.12 8.65 -14.53
#